data_AF-A0A964I2C1-F1
#
_entry.id   AF-A0A964I2C1-F1
#
_cell.length_a   1.000
_cell.length_b   1.000
_cell.length_c   1.000
_cell.angle_alpha   90.00
_cell.angle_beta   90.00
_cell.angle_gamma   90.00
#
_symmetry.space_group_name_H-M   'P 1'
#
loop_
_entity.id
_entity.type
_entity.pdbx_description
1 polymer ?
#
loop_
_entity_poly.entity_id
_entity_poly.type
_entity_poly.pdbx_seq_one_letter_code
_entity_poly.pdbx_strand_id
1 'polypeptide(L)' 'MAVAIGRLRACPVMHAKFVALGHNTVRGAAGAAILNAELMKAEGFF' A
#
# COMPACT_ATOMS: atom_id res chain seq x y z
N MET A 1 -5.07 4.18 -5.79
CA MET A 1 -4.29 4.00 -4.54
C MET A 1 -3.40 2.75 -4.61
N ALA A 2 -2.28 2.80 -5.34
CA ALA A 2 -1.49 1.62 -5.71
C ALA A 2 -0.01 1.73 -5.28
N VAL A 3 0.70 0.59 -5.33
CA VAL A 3 2.15 0.48 -5.16
C VAL A 3 2.70 -0.29 -6.37
N ALA A 4 3.86 0.12 -6.88
CA ALA A 4 4.56 -0.61 -7.93
C ALA A 4 5.61 -1.53 -7.32
N ILE A 5 5.61 -2.81 -7.72
CA ILE A 5 6.59 -3.80 -7.31
C ILE A 5 7.48 -4.15 -8.49
N GLY A 6 8.80 -4.14 -8.26
CA GLY A 6 9.80 -4.49 -9.27
C GLY A 6 10.88 -5.42 -8.73
N ARG A 7 11.66 -6.03 -9.63
CA ARG A 7 12.80 -6.90 -9.29
C ARG A 7 12.46 -8.06 -8.35
N LEU A 8 11.25 -8.61 -8.45
CA LEU A 8 10.83 -9.78 -7.69
C LEU A 8 11.70 -10.98 -8.06
N ARG A 9 12.32 -11.60 -7.06
CA ARG A 9 13.21 -12.75 -7.21
C ARG A 9 13.31 -13.54 -5.91
N ALA A 10 13.73 -14.80 -5.99
CA ALA A 10 14.01 -15.61 -4.82
C ALA A 10 15.11 -14.97 -3.94
N CYS A 11 14.94 -15.07 -2.63
CA CYS A 11 15.97 -14.69 -1.66
C CYS A 11 16.61 -15.98 -1.12
N PRO A 12 17.93 -16.00 -0.82
CA PRO A 12 18.55 -17.18 -0.22
C PRO A 12 18.36 -17.26 1.30
N VAL A 13 17.99 -16.16 1.96
CA VAL A 13 17.76 -16.10 3.42
C VAL A 13 16.28 -16.16 3.75
N MET A 14 15.46 -15.43 2.99
CA MET A 14 14.00 -15.46 3.07
C MET A 14 13.42 -16.05 1.78
N HIS A 15 12.12 -16.02 1.56
CA HIS A 15 11.51 -16.59 0.34
C HIS A 15 11.65 -15.68 -0.89
N ALA A 16 11.45 -14.38 -0.73
CA ALA A 16 11.42 -13.42 -1.84
C ALA A 16 12.12 -12.11 -1.48
N LYS A 17 12.66 -11.44 -2.49
CA LYS A 17 13.18 -10.07 -2.42
C LYS A 17 12.72 -9.27 -3.63
N PHE A 18 12.31 -8.03 -3.41
CA PHE A 18 11.81 -7.12 -4.43
C PHE A 18 12.09 -5.66 -4.03
N VAL A 19 11.77 -4.73 -4.92
CA VAL A 19 11.76 -3.28 -4.68
C VAL A 19 10.33 -2.81 -4.76
N ALA A 20 9.90 -1.99 -3.81
CA ALA A 20 8.57 -1.37 -3.80
C ALA A 20 8.69 0.15 -3.94
N LEU A 21 7.85 0.75 -4.77
CA LEU A 21 7.71 2.19 -4.91
C LEU A 21 6.26 2.58 -4.59
N GLY A 22 6.09 3.49 -3.65
CA GLY A 22 4.82 4.10 -3.32
C GLY A 22 4.91 5.63 -3.35
N HIS A 23 3.84 6.29 -3.78
CA HIS A 23 3.72 7.73 -3.63
C HIS A 23 3.39 8.07 -2.17
N ASN A 24 4.30 8.77 -1.48
CA ASN A 24 4.18 8.97 -0.03
C ASN A 24 2.98 9.84 0.37
N THR A 25 2.68 10.94 -0.33
CA THR A 25 1.54 11.79 0.05
C THR A 25 0.18 11.21 -0.33
N VAL A 26 0.12 10.44 -1.42
CA VAL A 26 -1.11 9.77 -1.87
C VAL A 26 -1.30 8.44 -1.13
N ARG A 27 -0.45 7.43 -1.37
CA ARG A 27 -0.61 6.11 -0.74
C ARG A 27 -0.23 6.10 0.73
N GLY A 28 0.73 6.92 1.15
CA GLY A 28 1.27 6.87 2.52
C GLY A 28 0.58 7.78 3.53
N ALA A 29 0.03 8.91 3.09
CA ALA A 29 -0.51 9.93 3.98
C ALA A 29 -1.97 10.30 3.65
N ALA A 30 -2.20 11.43 2.96
CA ALA A 30 -3.52 11.99 2.76
C ALA A 30 -4.48 11.02 2.05
N GLY A 31 -4.03 10.35 0.99
CA GLY A 31 -4.87 9.39 0.30
C GLY A 31 -5.18 8.13 1.12
N ALA A 32 -4.30 7.71 2.02
CA ALA A 32 -4.61 6.61 2.96
C ALA A 32 -5.68 7.04 3.97
N ALA A 33 -5.62 8.26 4.49
CA ALA A 33 -6.63 8.79 5.40
C ALA A 33 -8.02 8.86 4.74
N ILE A 34 -8.08 9.31 3.47
CA ILE A 34 -9.33 9.34 2.70
C ILE A 34 -9.86 7.93 2.48
N LEU A 35 -9.02 6.99 2.06
CA LEU A 35 -9.45 5.61 1.83
C LEU A 35 -9.99 4.94 3.11
N ASN A 36 -9.37 5.23 4.25
CA ASN A 36 -9.89 4.77 5.55
C ASN A 36 -11.25 5.41 5.85
N ALA A 37 -11.43 6.71 5.60
CA ALA A 37 -12.71 7.38 5.80
C ALA A 37 -13.82 6.83 4.88
N GLU A 38 -13.50 6.54 3.62
CA GLU A 38 -14.40 5.88 2.67
C GLU A 38 -14.84 4.50 3.19
N LEU A 39 -13.89 3.69 3.70
CA LEU A 39 -14.18 2.40 4.31
C LEU A 39 -15.09 2.54 5.53
N MET A 40 -14.78 3.46 6.44
CA MET A 40 -15.58 3.66 7.65
C MET A 40 -17.02 4.07 7.31
N LYS A 41 -17.20 4.88 6.27
CA LYS A 41 -18.55 5.22 5.79
C LYS A 41 -19.27 4.00 5.20
N ALA A 42 -18.56 3.17 4.43
CA ALA A 42 -19.13 1.96 3.84
C ALA A 42 -19.53 0.90 4.88
N GLU A 43 -18.78 0.78 5.97
CA GLU A 43 -19.05 -0.15 7.06
C GLU A 43 -20.07 0.38 8.09
N GLY A 44 -20.59 1.59 7.88
CA GLY A 44 -21.65 2.16 8.73
C GLY A 44 -21.16 2.65 10.09
N PHE A 45 -19.87 2.95 10.23
CA PHE A 45 -19.36 3.61 11.44
C PHE A 45 -19.76 5.09 11.53
N PHE A 46 -20.26 5.67 10.43
CA PHE A 46 -20.79 7.04 10.31
C PHE A 46 -21.92 7.14 9.27
#